data_AF-A0AAV2DIT5-F1
#
_entry.id   AF-A0AAV2DIT5-F1
#
_cell.length_a   1.000
_cell.length_b   1.000
_cell.length_c   1.000
_cell.angle_alpha   90.00
_cell.angle_beta   90.00
_cell.angle_gamma   90.00
#
_symmetry.space_group_name_H-M   'P 1'
#
loop_
_entity.id
_entity.type
_entity.pdbx_description
1 polymer ?
#
loop_
_entity_poly.entity_id
_entity_poly.type
_entity_poly.pdbx_seq_one_letter_code
_entity_poly.pdbx_strand_id
1 'polypeptide(L)'
;MKGAITAPAGVSLRIGIGNANGINCFVPHRRPISLPAAVKKPTSLTVVATTSSDGGGSKKKNNKKKSSSNKIDESAPATTADANPIQPPPAAEQQKQQSQSLSLDDVNPVGLGRKSRQIFDEVWRKFSGLGQISRTIRPDETAAALDALLIREGPMCEFAVPGAQNTTVLVVGPTSRIGRILVRKLMLRGYTVKALVRKSDQEVLDMLPRSVEIVTGDVGDAITAQEAVQGCNKIIYCATARSTITADLFRVDHQGVYNLTKAFQDYNHRQAQLRAGKSSKSKLVLAKFKSAESLDGWEVRQGTYFQDAVASKYDAGMDASFEYNENGEAVFSGYVFTRGGYVDLSKQLSLPLGYTLDRYEGLVMSVGGNGRPYVLILEAGPSADRSQSKLYFARFSTKAGFCRVRVPFSAFRPVKPEDPPLDPFLVHTMTIRFEPRRQRPGEGAAGGQQDLRSFKLIMEYIKALPTGQETDFVLVSCTGQGVEATRREQVLKAKRAGEESLRKSGLGYTIIRPGPLKEEPGGQRALVFDQGNRISQGISCADVADICVKALHDSTARNKSFDVCYEYVAEQGQELYELVAHLPDKANNYLTPALSVLEKNT
;
A
#
# COMPACT_ATOMS: atom_id res chain seq x y z
N MET A 1 -45.15 -18.12 -39.87
CA MET A 1 -44.72 -19.31 -40.65
C MET A 1 -43.33 -19.73 -40.20
N LYS A 2 -43.01 -21.03 -40.21
CA LYS A 2 -41.67 -21.54 -39.86
C LYS A 2 -40.74 -21.44 -41.07
N GLY A 3 -39.46 -21.16 -40.85
CA GLY A 3 -38.39 -21.30 -41.83
C GLY A 3 -37.15 -21.87 -41.15
N ALA A 4 -36.86 -23.15 -41.39
CA ALA A 4 -35.69 -23.83 -40.86
C ALA A 4 -34.58 -23.85 -41.91
N ILE A 5 -33.32 -23.78 -41.47
CA ILE A 5 -32.17 -24.07 -42.33
C ILE A 5 -31.28 -25.11 -41.62
N THR A 6 -30.85 -26.09 -42.41
CA THR A 6 -30.27 -27.37 -42.01
C THR A 6 -28.75 -27.33 -41.82
N ALA A 7 -28.24 -28.18 -40.93
CA ALA A 7 -26.82 -28.52 -40.85
C ALA A 7 -26.51 -29.86 -41.56
N PRO A 8 -25.28 -30.07 -42.06
CA PRO A 8 -24.77 -31.39 -42.42
C PRO A 8 -23.76 -31.95 -41.39
N ALA A 9 -23.75 -33.28 -41.25
CA ALA A 9 -22.65 -34.05 -40.63
C ALA A 9 -21.36 -33.94 -41.49
N GLY A 10 -20.16 -34.31 -41.05
CA GLY A 10 -19.71 -35.02 -39.85
C GLY A 10 -18.76 -36.15 -40.25
N VAL A 11 -17.50 -36.09 -39.79
CA VAL A 11 -16.47 -37.13 -40.03
C VAL A 11 -15.69 -37.37 -38.74
N SER A 12 -15.61 -38.62 -38.30
CA SER A 12 -14.77 -39.05 -37.17
C SER A 12 -13.47 -39.66 -37.66
N LEU A 13 -12.37 -39.42 -36.94
CA LEU A 13 -11.10 -40.14 -37.15
C LEU A 13 -10.44 -40.46 -35.80
N ARG A 14 -10.12 -41.73 -35.60
CA ARG A 14 -9.44 -42.27 -34.41
C ARG A 14 -7.93 -42.22 -34.61
N ILE A 15 -7.20 -41.76 -33.60
CA ILE A 15 -5.77 -42.03 -33.36
C ILE A 15 -5.64 -42.12 -31.83
N GLY A 16 -4.96 -43.08 -31.20
CA GLY A 16 -4.12 -44.17 -31.69
C GLY A 16 -3.05 -44.42 -30.62
N ILE A 17 -3.29 -45.35 -29.70
CA ILE A 17 -2.36 -45.60 -28.57
C ILE A 17 -1.17 -46.40 -29.08
N GLY A 18 0.03 -45.81 -29.03
CA GLY A 18 1.29 -46.46 -29.40
C GLY A 18 2.26 -46.45 -28.22
N ASN A 19 2.67 -47.64 -27.79
CA ASN A 19 3.62 -47.85 -26.69
C ASN A 19 4.90 -48.47 -27.28
N ALA A 20 6.08 -47.85 -27.10
CA ALA A 20 7.37 -48.51 -27.30
C ALA A 20 8.54 -47.72 -26.67
N ASN A 21 9.28 -48.43 -25.80
CA ASN A 21 10.70 -48.34 -25.44
C ASN A 21 11.55 -47.28 -26.20
N GLY A 22 12.46 -46.50 -25.59
CA GLY A 22 13.13 -46.64 -24.30
C GLY A 22 14.65 -46.76 -24.49
N ILE A 23 15.43 -45.72 -24.17
CA ILE A 23 16.91 -45.67 -24.15
C ILE A 23 17.39 -44.78 -22.98
N ASN A 24 18.60 -45.05 -22.48
CA ASN A 24 19.12 -44.63 -21.17
C ASN A 24 19.52 -43.15 -20.99
N CYS A 25 19.33 -42.70 -19.75
CA CYS A 25 20.23 -41.91 -18.89
C CYS A 25 21.28 -40.97 -19.52
N PHE A 26 21.22 -39.68 -19.15
CA PHE A 26 22.40 -38.97 -18.63
C PHE A 26 22.00 -37.85 -17.66
N VAL A 27 22.44 -37.94 -16.40
CA VAL A 27 22.24 -36.91 -15.37
C VAL A 27 23.57 -36.21 -15.11
N PRO A 28 23.72 -34.90 -15.36
CA PRO A 28 24.95 -34.19 -15.06
C PRO A 28 25.06 -33.85 -13.57
N HIS A 29 25.79 -34.67 -12.82
CA HIS A 29 26.32 -34.28 -11.51
C HIS A 29 27.19 -33.02 -11.63
N ARG A 30 26.77 -31.89 -11.03
CA ARG A 30 27.68 -30.77 -10.78
C ARG A 30 28.52 -31.06 -9.52
N ARG A 31 29.81 -31.33 -9.73
CA ARG A 31 30.80 -31.34 -8.63
C ARG A 31 31.03 -29.92 -8.07
N PRO A 32 31.39 -29.77 -6.79
CA PRO A 32 31.67 -28.47 -6.19
C PRO A 32 32.99 -27.89 -6.71
N ILE A 33 33.03 -26.57 -6.93
CA ILE A 33 34.26 -25.85 -7.27
C ILE A 33 34.93 -25.38 -5.98
N SER A 34 36.21 -25.72 -5.83
CA SER A 34 37.05 -25.41 -4.68
C SER A 34 37.48 -23.94 -4.63
N LEU A 35 37.41 -23.34 -3.44
CA LEU A 35 38.01 -22.05 -3.11
C LEU A 35 39.55 -22.16 -3.04
N PRO A 36 40.32 -21.19 -3.56
CA PRO A 36 41.71 -20.99 -3.16
C PRO A 36 41.77 -20.21 -1.83
N ALA A 37 42.54 -20.72 -0.87
CA ALA A 37 42.74 -20.07 0.43
C ALA A 37 43.85 -19.01 0.35
N ALA A 38 43.64 -17.86 1.02
CA ALA A 38 44.66 -16.82 1.19
C ALA A 38 44.79 -16.40 2.68
N VAL A 39 45.81 -16.97 3.31
CA VAL A 39 46.65 -16.43 4.41
C VAL A 39 46.03 -15.40 5.38
N LYS A 40 45.86 -15.81 6.64
CA LYS A 40 45.73 -14.89 7.79
C LYS A 40 47.09 -14.31 8.20
N LYS A 41 47.13 -13.01 8.51
CA LYS A 41 48.03 -12.43 9.53
C LYS A 41 47.23 -11.48 10.43
N PRO A 42 47.34 -11.58 11.77
CA PRO A 42 46.68 -10.64 12.68
C PRO A 42 47.57 -9.43 12.96
N THR A 43 47.00 -8.24 12.98
CA THR A 43 47.62 -7.05 13.58
C THR A 43 46.80 -6.63 14.80
N SER A 44 47.41 -6.79 15.97
CA SER A 44 46.93 -6.27 17.24
C SER A 44 46.90 -4.74 17.22
N LEU A 45 45.81 -4.14 17.69
CA LEU A 45 45.81 -2.73 18.11
C LEU A 45 45.53 -2.65 19.61
N THR A 46 46.54 -2.11 20.30
CA THR A 46 46.69 -2.12 21.75
C THR A 46 45.82 -1.05 22.41
N VAL A 47 45.24 -1.37 23.56
CA VAL A 47 44.62 -0.38 24.45
C VAL A 47 45.72 0.55 24.99
N VAL A 48 45.64 1.84 24.67
CA VAL A 48 46.48 2.87 25.29
C VAL A 48 45.59 3.77 26.12
N ALA A 49 45.75 3.68 27.43
CA ALA A 49 45.26 4.69 28.36
C ALA A 49 46.29 5.82 28.46
N THR A 50 45.85 7.08 28.38
CA THR A 50 46.66 8.24 28.74
C THR A 50 45.92 9.11 29.75
N THR A 51 46.61 9.42 30.83
CA THR A 51 46.14 10.21 31.97
C THR A 51 46.74 11.62 31.95
N SER A 52 45.89 12.63 32.06
CA SER A 52 46.21 13.99 32.54
C SER A 52 44.86 14.67 32.84
N SER A 53 44.55 15.05 34.08
CA SER A 53 44.88 16.35 34.71
C SER A 53 44.47 17.55 33.84
N ASP A 54 43.75 18.57 34.33
CA ASP A 54 43.67 19.04 35.72
C ASP A 54 42.45 19.95 35.98
N GLY A 55 42.18 20.25 37.25
CA GLY A 55 41.23 21.28 37.71
C GLY A 55 39.74 20.88 37.68
N GLY A 56 38.93 21.06 38.74
CA GLY A 56 39.18 21.69 40.03
C GLY A 56 37.99 22.59 40.42
N GLY A 57 37.46 22.47 41.65
CA GLY A 57 36.52 23.48 42.17
C GLY A 57 35.21 23.00 42.79
N SER A 58 35.28 22.71 44.09
CA SER A 58 34.32 23.17 45.10
C SER A 58 32.84 22.72 45.07
N LYS A 59 32.56 21.81 46.01
CA LYS A 59 31.31 21.67 46.79
C LYS A 59 30.58 23.01 47.07
N LYS A 60 29.25 22.99 47.11
CA LYS A 60 28.51 23.59 48.24
C LYS A 60 27.15 22.95 48.50
N LYS A 61 26.92 22.58 49.76
CA LYS A 61 25.61 22.23 50.34
C LYS A 61 24.88 23.51 50.76
N ASN A 62 23.54 23.50 50.70
CA ASN A 62 22.57 24.03 51.69
C ASN A 62 21.15 23.78 51.11
N ASN A 63 20.14 23.18 51.75
CA ASN A 63 19.71 22.95 53.15
C ASN A 63 18.86 24.09 53.77
N LYS A 64 17.71 23.73 54.37
CA LYS A 64 16.69 24.56 55.08
C LYS A 64 15.82 25.48 54.18
N LYS A 65 14.57 25.86 54.49
CA LYS A 65 13.54 25.57 55.56
C LYS A 65 12.17 26.02 54.96
N LYS A 66 11.03 25.34 55.13
CA LYS A 66 10.05 25.39 56.26
C LYS A 66 9.50 26.79 56.68
N SER A 67 8.26 27.09 56.27
CA SER A 67 7.15 27.77 57.00
C SER A 67 5.84 27.58 56.19
N SER A 68 4.62 27.29 56.66
CA SER A 68 3.86 27.35 57.93
C SER A 68 2.99 28.60 58.14
N SER A 69 1.81 28.41 58.79
CA SER A 69 0.71 29.36 59.14
C SER A 69 -0.37 29.57 58.05
N ASN A 70 -1.69 29.67 58.31
CA ASN A 70 -2.60 29.35 59.45
C ASN A 70 -3.98 28.95 58.83
N LYS A 71 -4.83 28.01 59.33
CA LYS A 71 -5.83 28.10 60.44
C LYS A 71 -6.62 29.42 60.51
N ILE A 72 -7.95 29.43 60.61
CA ILE A 72 -8.85 29.14 61.78
C ILE A 72 -10.26 28.85 61.17
N ASP A 73 -10.93 27.72 61.43
CA ASP A 73 -11.89 27.41 62.52
C ASP A 73 -13.08 28.42 62.57
N GLU A 74 -14.36 28.04 62.41
CA GLU A 74 -15.38 27.66 63.44
C GLU A 74 -16.78 27.64 62.75
N SER A 75 -17.90 27.11 63.26
CA SER A 75 -18.24 26.08 64.27
C SER A 75 -19.76 25.73 64.11
N ALA A 76 -20.25 24.66 64.76
CA ALA A 76 -21.67 24.20 64.73
C ALA A 76 -22.51 24.87 65.86
N PRO A 77 -23.72 24.44 66.36
CA PRO A 77 -24.23 23.04 66.49
C PRO A 77 -25.79 22.79 66.49
N ALA A 78 -26.15 21.51 66.72
CA ALA A 78 -27.30 21.00 67.52
C ALA A 78 -28.77 21.17 67.03
N THR A 79 -29.79 20.33 67.35
CA THR A 79 -29.97 18.96 67.94
C THR A 79 -31.44 18.52 67.65
N THR A 80 -31.86 17.25 67.53
CA THR A 80 -32.30 16.32 68.61
C THR A 80 -32.97 15.04 68.02
N ALA A 81 -32.75 13.87 68.66
CA ALA A 81 -33.69 12.79 69.11
C ALA A 81 -34.85 12.25 68.19
N ASP A 82 -35.34 10.98 68.24
CA ASP A 82 -34.99 9.77 69.04
C ASP A 82 -35.61 8.43 68.47
N ALA A 83 -35.24 7.29 69.08
CA ALA A 83 -35.94 5.97 69.16
C ALA A 83 -35.83 4.85 68.07
N ASN A 84 -35.87 3.59 68.54
CA ASN A 84 -35.57 2.29 67.87
C ASN A 84 -36.85 1.38 67.66
N PRO A 85 -36.78 0.03 67.53
CA PRO A 85 -36.54 -0.80 66.32
C PRO A 85 -37.68 -1.85 66.05
N ILE A 86 -37.51 -2.81 65.10
CA ILE A 86 -37.97 -4.25 65.11
C ILE A 86 -37.80 -4.93 63.71
N GLN A 87 -37.60 -6.26 63.69
CA GLN A 87 -37.56 -7.21 62.54
C GLN A 87 -38.12 -8.58 63.02
N PRO A 88 -38.38 -9.63 62.19
CA PRO A 88 -38.53 -9.76 60.71
C PRO A 88 -39.96 -10.35 60.39
N PRO A 89 -40.27 -11.35 59.50
CA PRO A 89 -39.61 -11.92 58.31
C PRO A 89 -40.43 -11.83 56.97
N PRO A 90 -41.01 -12.87 56.29
CA PRO A 90 -40.84 -12.92 54.81
C PRO A 90 -42.08 -13.19 53.92
N ALA A 91 -42.02 -12.82 52.62
CA ALA A 91 -42.38 -13.69 51.48
C ALA A 91 -42.39 -12.98 50.10
N ALA A 92 -42.08 -13.77 49.06
CA ALA A 92 -42.51 -13.69 47.66
C ALA A 92 -42.11 -12.50 46.76
N GLU A 93 -41.43 -12.86 45.66
CA GLU A 93 -41.16 -12.02 44.49
C GLU A 93 -42.44 -11.74 43.67
N GLN A 94 -42.52 -10.55 43.04
CA GLN A 94 -43.21 -10.40 41.77
C GLN A 94 -42.60 -9.24 40.97
N GLN A 95 -42.07 -9.54 39.78
CA GLN A 95 -41.48 -8.54 38.89
C GLN A 95 -42.57 -7.67 38.26
N LYS A 96 -42.53 -6.35 38.50
CA LYS A 96 -43.23 -5.38 37.66
C LYS A 96 -42.24 -4.75 36.68
N GLN A 97 -42.46 -5.01 35.40
CA GLN A 97 -41.77 -4.31 34.31
C GLN A 97 -42.11 -2.81 34.38
N GLN A 98 -41.13 -1.97 34.71
CA GLN A 98 -41.24 -0.54 34.47
C GLN A 98 -40.75 -0.23 33.05
N SER A 99 -41.71 -0.05 32.15
CA SER A 99 -41.49 0.58 30.85
C SER A 99 -41.09 2.04 31.06
N GLN A 100 -39.79 2.34 31.00
CA GLN A 100 -39.33 3.73 30.94
C GLN A 100 -39.62 4.28 29.53
N SER A 101 -40.57 5.22 29.46
CA SER A 101 -40.88 5.98 28.26
C SER A 101 -39.71 6.89 27.90
N LEU A 102 -39.04 6.61 26.78
CA LEU A 102 -38.04 7.49 26.20
C LEU A 102 -38.72 8.76 25.67
N SER A 103 -38.29 9.94 26.12
CA SER A 103 -38.71 11.21 25.55
C SER A 103 -38.02 11.44 24.19
N LEU A 104 -38.72 12.14 23.29
CA LEU A 104 -38.28 12.35 21.91
C LEU A 104 -37.06 13.27 21.76
N ASP A 105 -36.70 14.01 22.81
CA ASP A 105 -35.57 14.95 22.82
C ASP A 105 -34.20 14.28 23.11
N ASP A 106 -34.19 13.02 23.58
CA ASP A 106 -32.95 12.31 23.93
C ASP A 106 -32.30 11.58 22.72
N VAL A 107 -32.91 11.70 21.53
CA VAL A 107 -32.53 10.98 20.30
C VAL A 107 -31.54 11.79 19.45
N ASN A 108 -30.44 12.25 20.06
CA ASN A 108 -29.30 12.73 19.28
C ASN A 108 -28.63 11.54 18.57
N PRO A 109 -28.63 11.44 17.22
CA PRO A 109 -28.08 10.29 16.51
C PRO A 109 -26.57 10.12 16.73
N VAL A 110 -25.86 11.21 17.01
CA VAL A 110 -24.43 11.20 17.37
C VAL A 110 -24.23 10.62 18.77
N GLY A 111 -25.18 10.83 19.69
CA GLY A 111 -25.18 10.26 21.04
C GLY A 111 -25.33 8.74 21.03
N LEU A 112 -26.21 8.20 20.19
CA LEU A 112 -26.40 6.74 20.04
C LEU A 112 -25.17 6.05 19.43
N GLY A 113 -24.56 6.65 18.40
CA GLY A 113 -23.30 6.15 17.82
C GLY A 113 -22.09 6.25 18.77
N ARG A 114 -22.12 7.17 19.75
CA ARG A 114 -21.14 7.23 20.85
C ARG A 114 -21.41 6.18 21.92
N LYS A 115 -22.67 5.99 22.34
CA LYS A 115 -23.08 4.95 23.30
C LYS A 115 -22.74 3.55 22.79
N SER A 116 -23.03 3.20 21.54
CA SER A 116 -22.68 1.88 20.98
C SER A 116 -21.17 1.60 20.96
N ARG A 117 -20.34 2.63 20.74
CA ARG A 117 -18.86 2.51 20.81
C ARG A 117 -18.32 2.41 22.24
N GLN A 118 -18.94 3.09 23.21
CA GLN A 118 -18.60 2.91 24.63
C GLN A 118 -18.99 1.52 25.12
N ILE A 119 -20.17 1.03 24.72
CA ILE A 119 -20.62 -0.35 24.98
C ILE A 119 -19.66 -1.35 24.29
N PHE A 120 -19.17 -1.07 23.09
CA PHE A 120 -18.17 -1.90 22.41
C PHE A 120 -16.85 -2.01 23.18
N ASP A 121 -16.30 -0.89 23.67
CA ASP A 121 -15.09 -0.89 24.52
C ASP A 121 -15.34 -1.61 25.86
N GLU A 122 -16.52 -1.46 26.47
CA GLU A 122 -16.89 -2.12 27.73
C GLU A 122 -17.12 -3.63 27.57
N VAL A 123 -17.81 -4.06 26.51
CA VAL A 123 -18.01 -5.46 26.13
C VAL A 123 -16.66 -6.10 25.79
N TRP A 124 -15.78 -5.42 25.06
CA TRP A 124 -14.44 -5.91 24.80
C TRP A 124 -13.61 -6.03 26.09
N ARG A 125 -13.75 -5.09 27.04
CA ARG A 125 -13.11 -5.22 28.36
C ARG A 125 -13.58 -6.49 29.08
N LYS A 126 -14.89 -6.79 29.06
CA LYS A 126 -15.47 -8.02 29.62
C LYS A 126 -14.98 -9.28 28.87
N PHE A 127 -14.94 -9.25 27.53
CA PHE A 127 -14.47 -10.36 26.70
C PHE A 127 -12.98 -10.67 26.93
N SER A 128 -12.14 -9.63 27.08
CA SER A 128 -10.72 -9.78 27.43
C SER A 128 -10.51 -10.32 28.85
N GLY A 129 -11.45 -10.08 29.76
CA GLY A 129 -11.47 -10.69 31.10
C GLY A 129 -11.86 -12.17 31.08
N LEU A 130 -12.77 -12.59 30.19
CA LEU A 130 -13.13 -14.01 30.03
C LEU A 130 -11.99 -14.87 29.46
N GLY A 131 -10.93 -14.26 28.90
CA GLY A 131 -9.72 -14.97 28.46
C GLY A 131 -8.91 -15.65 29.59
N GLN A 132 -9.31 -15.48 30.86
CA GLN A 132 -8.68 -16.13 32.02
C GLN A 132 -9.41 -17.40 32.52
N ILE A 133 -10.43 -17.91 31.83
CA ILE A 133 -11.06 -19.17 32.23
C ILE A 133 -10.12 -20.35 31.91
N SER A 134 -9.32 -20.72 32.91
CA SER A 134 -8.62 -22.00 32.97
C SER A 134 -9.62 -23.16 32.80
N ARG A 135 -9.45 -23.94 31.74
CA ARG A 135 -9.92 -25.33 31.69
C ARG A 135 -8.84 -26.24 31.12
N THR A 136 -8.18 -26.94 32.04
CA THR A 136 -7.47 -28.19 31.77
C THR A 136 -8.47 -29.28 31.37
N ILE A 137 -8.25 -29.94 30.23
CA ILE A 137 -8.63 -31.34 29.91
C ILE A 137 -7.79 -31.74 28.67
N ARG A 138 -7.49 -33.03 28.52
CA ARG A 138 -6.68 -33.61 27.43
C ARG A 138 -7.54 -33.88 26.17
N PRO A 139 -6.93 -34.07 24.98
CA PRO A 139 -7.63 -33.85 23.71
C PRO A 139 -8.34 -35.09 23.16
N ASP A 140 -9.43 -34.84 22.43
CA ASP A 140 -9.86 -35.64 21.28
C ASP A 140 -9.83 -34.73 20.04
N GLU A 141 -9.38 -35.26 18.89
CA GLU A 141 -9.13 -34.47 17.66
C GLU A 141 -10.39 -33.81 17.10
N THR A 142 -11.57 -34.38 17.39
CA THR A 142 -12.88 -33.84 17.04
C THR A 142 -13.22 -32.57 17.82
N ALA A 143 -12.80 -32.45 19.07
CA ALA A 143 -13.07 -31.28 19.91
C ALA A 143 -12.30 -30.05 19.41
N ALA A 144 -11.05 -30.21 18.95
CA ALA A 144 -10.27 -29.10 18.39
C ALA A 144 -10.87 -28.57 17.07
N ALA A 145 -11.41 -29.45 16.22
CA ALA A 145 -12.11 -29.06 15.00
C ALA A 145 -13.45 -28.36 15.30
N LEU A 146 -14.19 -28.83 16.32
CA LEU A 146 -15.46 -28.25 16.73
C LEU A 146 -15.29 -26.91 17.46
N ASP A 147 -14.25 -26.75 18.28
CA ASP A 147 -13.91 -25.48 18.94
C ASP A 147 -13.40 -24.45 17.91
N ALA A 148 -12.62 -24.87 16.92
CA ALA A 148 -12.26 -24.05 15.76
C ALA A 148 -13.47 -23.64 14.91
N LEU A 149 -14.52 -24.48 14.82
CA LEU A 149 -15.80 -24.13 14.20
C LEU A 149 -16.62 -23.17 15.06
N LEU A 150 -16.72 -23.39 16.38
CA LEU A 150 -17.48 -22.52 17.29
C LEU A 150 -16.85 -21.13 17.46
N ILE A 151 -15.52 -21.01 17.36
CA ILE A 151 -14.82 -19.71 17.28
C ILE A 151 -15.06 -19.02 15.92
N ARG A 152 -15.34 -19.79 14.87
CA ARG A 152 -15.55 -19.30 13.49
C ARG A 152 -17.02 -19.01 13.16
N GLU A 153 -17.95 -19.65 13.87
CA GLU A 153 -19.41 -19.57 13.73
C GLU A 153 -20.08 -19.07 15.03
N GLY A 154 -19.36 -18.28 15.82
CA GLY A 154 -19.98 -17.46 16.87
C GLY A 154 -21.10 -16.58 16.29
N PRO A 155 -22.13 -16.24 17.08
CA PRO A 155 -23.31 -15.50 16.59
C PRO A 155 -22.85 -14.25 15.84
N MET A 156 -23.30 -14.10 14.58
CA MET A 156 -22.79 -13.06 13.68
C MET A 156 -22.87 -11.69 14.35
N CYS A 157 -21.71 -11.17 14.76
CA CYS A 157 -21.61 -9.81 15.27
C CYS A 157 -22.15 -8.86 14.21
N GLU A 158 -22.96 -7.88 14.63
CA GLU A 158 -23.52 -6.80 13.81
C GLU A 158 -22.45 -6.01 13.00
N PHE A 159 -21.17 -6.21 13.34
CA PHE A 159 -19.98 -5.60 12.76
C PHE A 159 -19.22 -6.50 11.76
N ALA A 160 -19.67 -7.73 11.49
CA ALA A 160 -19.00 -8.66 10.58
C ALA A 160 -19.12 -8.17 9.12
N VAL A 161 -17.98 -8.08 8.41
CA VAL A 161 -17.99 -7.68 7.00
C VAL A 161 -18.17 -8.93 6.12
N PRO A 162 -19.10 -8.95 5.15
CA PRO A 162 -19.30 -10.09 4.27
C PRO A 162 -17.99 -10.53 3.59
N GLY A 163 -17.63 -11.81 3.73
CA GLY A 163 -16.40 -12.37 3.15
C GLY A 163 -15.10 -12.08 3.91
N ALA A 164 -15.14 -11.39 5.06
CA ALA A 164 -13.96 -11.14 5.90
C ALA A 164 -13.25 -12.45 6.32
N GLN A 165 -14.03 -13.49 6.64
CA GLN A 165 -13.55 -14.83 7.01
C GLN A 165 -12.77 -15.58 5.92
N ASN A 166 -12.81 -15.08 4.68
CA ASN A 166 -12.04 -15.60 3.55
C ASN A 166 -10.88 -14.65 3.15
N THR A 167 -10.64 -13.61 3.96
CA THR A 167 -9.68 -12.53 3.69
C THR A 167 -8.63 -12.49 4.80
N THR A 168 -7.45 -13.06 4.52
CA THR A 168 -6.29 -12.98 5.41
C THR A 168 -5.60 -11.63 5.26
N VAL A 169 -5.47 -10.89 6.35
CA VAL A 169 -4.79 -9.58 6.40
C VAL A 169 -3.44 -9.71 7.10
N LEU A 170 -2.35 -9.39 6.39
CA LEU A 170 -1.02 -9.29 6.99
C LEU A 170 -0.86 -7.92 7.66
N VAL A 171 -0.67 -7.90 8.98
CA VAL A 171 -0.35 -6.69 9.75
C VAL A 171 1.14 -6.67 10.07
N VAL A 172 1.82 -5.62 9.59
CA VAL A 172 3.24 -5.41 9.81
C VAL A 172 3.44 -4.31 10.86
N GLY A 173 4.23 -4.59 11.89
CA GLY A 173 4.28 -3.76 13.10
C GLY A 173 3.04 -3.91 14.02
N PRO A 174 2.57 -5.14 14.30
CA PRO A 174 1.35 -5.39 15.09
C PRO A 174 1.48 -4.99 16.57
N THR A 175 2.70 -4.84 17.10
CA THR A 175 2.96 -4.33 18.46
C THR A 175 2.98 -2.80 18.57
N SER A 176 2.92 -2.08 17.44
CA SER A 176 2.85 -0.62 17.41
C SER A 176 1.58 -0.09 18.08
N ARG A 177 1.58 1.22 18.38
CA ARG A 177 0.46 1.92 19.03
C ARG A 177 -0.85 1.80 18.22
N ILE A 178 -0.74 1.80 16.88
CA ILE A 178 -1.86 1.56 15.95
C ILE A 178 -2.08 0.06 15.76
N GLY A 179 -1.01 -0.70 15.49
CA GLY A 179 -1.06 -2.13 15.15
C GLY A 179 -1.81 -2.97 16.18
N ARG A 180 -1.61 -2.70 17.47
CA ARG A 180 -2.28 -3.46 18.56
C ARG A 180 -3.80 -3.29 18.54
N ILE A 181 -4.27 -2.11 18.16
CA ILE A 181 -5.70 -1.78 18.05
C ILE A 181 -6.24 -2.36 16.74
N LEU A 182 -5.48 -2.22 15.66
CA LEU A 182 -5.81 -2.71 14.33
C LEU A 182 -6.04 -4.22 14.29
N VAL A 183 -5.14 -5.03 14.88
CA VAL A 183 -5.30 -6.50 14.94
C VAL A 183 -6.63 -6.90 15.58
N ARG A 184 -6.97 -6.28 16.72
CA ARG A 184 -8.24 -6.50 17.44
C ARG A 184 -9.45 -6.05 16.58
N LYS A 185 -9.36 -4.86 15.96
CA LYS A 185 -10.38 -4.30 15.06
C LYS A 185 -10.61 -5.08 13.76
N LEU A 186 -9.62 -5.86 13.32
CA LEU A 186 -9.74 -6.78 12.19
C LEU A 186 -10.43 -8.08 12.63
N MET A 187 -9.96 -8.71 13.71
CA MET A 187 -10.57 -9.94 14.24
C MET A 187 -12.06 -9.75 14.58
N LEU A 188 -12.41 -8.64 15.23
CA LEU A 188 -13.80 -8.30 15.59
C LEU A 188 -14.74 -8.09 14.38
N ARG A 189 -14.19 -7.91 13.18
CA ARG A 189 -14.93 -7.80 11.91
C ARG A 189 -14.89 -9.08 11.08
N GLY A 190 -14.33 -10.17 11.63
CA GLY A 190 -14.25 -11.49 11.00
C GLY A 190 -13.01 -11.76 10.14
N TYR A 191 -11.99 -10.89 10.14
CA TYR A 191 -10.78 -11.12 9.35
C TYR A 191 -9.85 -12.13 10.00
N THR A 192 -9.30 -13.05 9.20
CA THR A 192 -8.10 -13.80 9.59
C THR A 192 -6.90 -12.86 9.59
N VAL A 193 -6.12 -12.83 10.68
CA VAL A 193 -4.98 -11.91 10.82
C VAL A 193 -3.67 -12.68 10.90
N LYS A 194 -2.71 -12.28 10.07
CA LYS A 194 -1.31 -12.70 10.14
C LYS A 194 -0.46 -11.53 10.62
N ALA A 195 0.46 -11.76 11.54
CA ALA A 195 1.23 -10.73 12.24
C ALA A 195 2.73 -10.91 12.00
N LEU A 196 3.37 -9.95 11.31
CA LEU A 196 4.83 -9.95 11.14
C LEU A 196 5.50 -9.22 12.31
N VAL A 197 6.20 -9.99 13.15
CA VAL A 197 6.95 -9.51 14.33
C VAL A 197 8.46 -9.72 14.13
N ARG A 198 9.29 -8.81 14.67
CA ARG A 198 10.76 -8.95 14.58
C ARG A 198 11.36 -9.96 15.56
N LYS A 199 10.65 -10.24 16.65
CA LYS A 199 11.02 -11.20 17.69
C LYS A 199 9.74 -11.82 18.24
N SER A 200 9.80 -13.10 18.59
CA SER A 200 8.75 -13.86 19.26
C SER A 200 9.05 -14.03 20.75
N ASP A 201 9.45 -12.93 21.41
CA ASP A 201 9.66 -12.90 22.87
C ASP A 201 8.28 -12.97 23.57
N GLN A 202 8.20 -13.54 24.78
CA GLN A 202 6.91 -13.77 25.46
C GLN A 202 6.06 -12.49 25.59
N GLU A 203 6.68 -11.35 25.92
CA GLU A 203 6.01 -10.03 25.98
C GLU A 203 5.30 -9.65 24.68
N VAL A 204 5.85 -10.03 23.53
CA VAL A 204 5.27 -9.75 22.20
C VAL A 204 4.08 -10.66 21.92
N LEU A 205 4.16 -11.92 22.37
CA LEU A 205 3.07 -12.90 22.26
C LEU A 205 1.88 -12.46 23.13
N ASP A 206 2.13 -12.02 24.37
CA ASP A 206 1.10 -11.59 25.32
C ASP A 206 0.37 -10.30 24.88
N MET A 207 0.99 -9.46 24.04
CA MET A 207 0.34 -8.27 23.46
C MET A 207 -0.70 -8.60 22.38
N LEU A 208 -0.66 -9.81 21.79
CA LEU A 208 -1.45 -10.23 20.64
C LEU A 208 -2.46 -11.34 21.03
N PRO A 209 -3.65 -11.37 20.41
CA PRO A 209 -4.58 -12.48 20.63
C PRO A 209 -4.00 -13.81 20.12
N ARG A 210 -4.21 -14.90 20.86
CA ARG A 210 -3.65 -16.24 20.56
C ARG A 210 -4.07 -16.83 19.22
N SER A 211 -5.18 -16.37 18.63
CA SER A 211 -5.71 -16.82 17.34
C SER A 211 -5.08 -16.12 16.13
N VAL A 212 -4.08 -15.25 16.32
CA VAL A 212 -3.34 -14.57 15.26
C VAL A 212 -2.19 -15.44 14.79
N GLU A 213 -2.05 -15.66 13.48
CA GLU A 213 -0.89 -16.38 12.93
C GLU A 213 0.35 -15.47 13.01
N ILE A 214 1.41 -15.92 13.67
CA ILE A 214 2.62 -15.11 13.89
C ILE A 214 3.74 -15.56 12.94
N VAL A 215 4.29 -14.61 12.19
CA VAL A 215 5.51 -14.80 11.39
C VAL A 215 6.62 -13.96 11.99
N THR A 216 7.77 -14.59 12.27
CA THR A 216 8.90 -13.94 12.94
C THR A 216 10.03 -13.65 11.95
N GLY A 217 10.46 -12.40 11.87
CA GLY A 217 11.66 -11.98 11.13
C GLY A 217 11.71 -10.47 10.89
N ASP A 218 12.81 -9.97 10.31
CA ASP A 218 12.92 -8.55 9.94
C ASP A 218 12.31 -8.27 8.57
N VAL A 219 11.63 -7.14 8.44
CA VAL A 219 10.99 -6.71 7.19
C VAL A 219 12.01 -6.22 6.15
N GLY A 220 13.21 -5.84 6.61
CA GLY A 220 14.35 -5.57 5.73
C GLY A 220 14.84 -6.78 4.95
N ASP A 221 14.48 -8.00 5.36
CA ASP A 221 14.89 -9.24 4.72
C ASP A 221 13.86 -9.71 3.69
N ALA A 222 14.33 -9.94 2.46
CA ALA A 222 13.45 -10.31 1.34
C ALA A 222 12.86 -11.73 1.45
N ILE A 223 13.46 -12.62 2.25
CA ILE A 223 12.97 -13.98 2.50
C ILE A 223 11.79 -13.94 3.48
N THR A 224 11.97 -13.28 4.63
CA THR A 224 10.90 -13.00 5.60
C THR A 224 9.68 -12.36 4.92
N ALA A 225 9.90 -11.38 4.04
CA ALA A 225 8.81 -10.74 3.30
C ALA A 225 8.08 -11.69 2.35
N GLN A 226 8.75 -12.71 1.79
CA GLN A 226 8.12 -13.74 0.95
C GLN A 226 7.32 -14.76 1.76
N GLU A 227 7.78 -15.13 2.95
CA GLU A 227 7.07 -16.02 3.86
C GLU A 227 5.83 -15.34 4.44
N ALA A 228 5.97 -14.11 4.94
CA ALA A 228 4.90 -13.32 5.54
C ALA A 228 3.71 -13.07 4.59
N VAL A 229 3.92 -13.00 3.27
CA VAL A 229 2.83 -12.81 2.30
C VAL A 229 2.13 -14.10 1.86
N GLN A 230 2.64 -15.29 2.21
CA GLN A 230 1.98 -16.54 1.82
C GLN A 230 0.60 -16.66 2.47
N GLY A 231 -0.42 -16.90 1.65
CA GLY A 231 -1.81 -17.05 2.10
C GLY A 231 -2.52 -15.73 2.43
N CYS A 232 -1.88 -14.58 2.21
CA CYS A 232 -2.44 -13.26 2.51
C CYS A 232 -3.19 -12.67 1.31
N ASN A 233 -4.30 -11.97 1.57
CA ASN A 233 -5.14 -11.32 0.54
C ASN A 233 -4.94 -9.79 0.50
N LYS A 234 -4.55 -9.20 1.64
CA LYS A 234 -4.34 -7.76 1.87
C LYS A 234 -3.18 -7.55 2.85
N ILE A 235 -2.53 -6.39 2.80
CA ILE A 235 -1.45 -5.99 3.72
C ILE A 235 -1.80 -4.65 4.37
N ILE A 236 -1.58 -4.51 5.68
CA ILE A 236 -1.52 -3.23 6.37
C ILE A 236 -0.16 -3.06 7.03
N TYR A 237 0.57 -2.03 6.61
CA TYR A 237 1.90 -1.69 7.09
C TYR A 237 1.82 -0.54 8.11
N CYS A 238 1.96 -0.88 9.40
CA CYS A 238 2.02 0.06 10.51
C CYS A 238 3.40 0.11 11.20
N ALA A 239 4.40 -0.59 10.65
CA ALA A 239 5.76 -0.53 11.17
C ALA A 239 6.41 0.83 10.90
N THR A 240 7.38 1.15 11.75
CA THR A 240 8.24 2.33 11.61
C THR A 240 9.56 2.01 12.29
N ALA A 241 10.67 2.62 11.86
CA ALA A 241 11.94 2.49 12.56
C ALA A 241 11.81 2.89 14.04
N ARG A 242 12.47 2.16 14.95
CA ARG A 242 12.53 2.51 16.39
C ARG A 242 13.49 3.67 16.65
N SER A 243 14.51 3.80 15.81
CA SER A 243 15.46 4.91 15.85
C SER A 243 15.25 5.78 14.61
N THR A 244 15.67 7.03 14.70
CA THR A 244 15.77 7.94 13.54
C THR A 244 17.10 7.80 12.81
N ILE A 245 17.84 6.71 13.02
CA ILE A 245 19.12 6.48 12.34
C ILE A 245 18.84 6.12 10.88
N THR A 246 19.55 6.75 9.94
CA THR A 246 19.32 6.60 8.49
C THR A 246 19.26 5.14 8.04
N ALA A 247 20.10 4.26 8.60
CA ALA A 247 20.12 2.83 8.27
C ALA A 247 18.84 2.10 8.70
N ASP A 248 18.31 2.39 9.90
CA ASP A 248 17.06 1.81 10.41
C ASP A 248 15.84 2.32 9.63
N LEU A 249 15.79 3.63 9.37
CA LEU A 249 14.77 4.27 8.54
C LEU A 249 14.77 3.70 7.12
N PHE A 250 15.95 3.54 6.51
CA PHE A 250 16.07 2.92 5.20
C PHE A 250 15.60 1.47 5.23
N ARG A 251 16.03 0.68 6.22
CA ARG A 251 15.71 -0.75 6.34
C ARG A 251 14.21 -1.01 6.53
N VAL A 252 13.56 -0.27 7.42
CA VAL A 252 12.14 -0.48 7.75
C VAL A 252 11.26 0.29 6.77
N ASP A 253 11.33 1.62 6.80
CA ASP A 253 10.35 2.51 6.17
C ASP A 253 10.46 2.61 4.64
N HIS A 254 11.63 2.26 4.07
CA HIS A 254 11.82 2.18 2.62
C HIS A 254 11.94 0.73 2.13
N GLN A 255 13.03 0.03 2.50
CA GLN A 255 13.35 -1.30 2.01
C GLN A 255 12.28 -2.33 2.42
N GLY A 256 11.75 -2.25 3.63
CA GLY A 256 10.68 -3.14 4.10
C GLY A 256 9.37 -3.00 3.31
N VAL A 257 8.99 -1.77 2.95
CA VAL A 257 7.84 -1.51 2.09
C VAL A 257 8.10 -2.04 0.66
N TYR A 258 9.30 -1.81 0.12
CA TYR A 258 9.71 -2.34 -1.18
C TYR A 258 9.70 -3.88 -1.21
N ASN A 259 10.26 -4.54 -0.19
CA ASN A 259 10.32 -5.99 -0.07
C ASN A 259 8.93 -6.62 -0.07
N LEU A 260 8.01 -6.13 0.78
CA LEU A 260 6.65 -6.64 0.85
C LEU A 260 5.83 -6.37 -0.40
N THR A 261 5.95 -5.16 -0.99
CA THR A 261 5.23 -4.84 -2.23
C THR A 261 5.72 -5.66 -3.43
N LYS A 262 7.01 -6.01 -3.46
CA LYS A 262 7.57 -6.97 -4.43
C LYS A 262 7.08 -8.39 -4.16
N ALA A 263 7.28 -8.90 -2.94
CA ALA A 263 6.90 -10.26 -2.55
C ALA A 263 5.41 -10.53 -2.76
N PHE A 264 4.54 -9.58 -2.42
CA PHE A 264 3.09 -9.70 -2.59
C PHE A 264 2.68 -9.71 -4.08
N GLN A 265 3.39 -8.98 -4.95
CA GLN A 265 3.17 -9.09 -6.40
C GLN A 265 3.63 -10.44 -6.95
N ASP A 266 4.80 -10.91 -6.53
CA ASP A 266 5.36 -12.17 -6.99
C ASP A 266 4.45 -13.34 -6.54
N TYR A 267 3.88 -13.27 -5.33
CA TYR A 267 2.84 -14.17 -4.84
C TYR A 267 1.54 -14.09 -5.68
N ASN A 268 0.97 -12.90 -5.87
CA ASN A 268 -0.24 -12.73 -6.68
C ASN A 268 -0.06 -13.18 -8.14
N HIS A 269 1.13 -12.98 -8.71
CA HIS A 269 1.47 -13.44 -10.05
C HIS A 269 1.59 -14.97 -10.11
N ARG A 270 2.23 -15.61 -9.11
CA ARG A 270 2.28 -17.07 -8.98
C ARG A 270 0.89 -17.68 -8.84
N GLN A 271 0.03 -17.09 -8.00
CA GLN A 271 -1.37 -17.51 -7.86
C GLN A 271 -2.18 -17.32 -9.15
N ALA A 272 -1.90 -16.26 -9.93
CA ALA A 272 -2.51 -16.07 -11.24
C ALA A 272 -2.06 -17.12 -12.26
N GLN A 273 -0.77 -17.48 -12.29
CA GLN A 273 -0.24 -18.53 -13.17
C GLN A 273 -0.91 -19.89 -12.88
N LEU A 274 -1.03 -20.27 -11.60
CA LEU A 274 -1.74 -21.48 -11.16
C LEU A 274 -3.22 -21.47 -11.57
N ARG A 275 -3.83 -20.29 -11.69
CA ARG A 275 -5.22 -20.09 -12.15
C ARG A 275 -5.31 -19.77 -13.66
N ALA A 276 -4.30 -20.17 -14.45
CA ALA A 276 -4.23 -19.97 -15.90
C ALA A 276 -4.50 -18.52 -16.36
N GLY A 277 -3.98 -17.53 -15.62
CA GLY A 277 -4.14 -16.10 -15.93
C GLY A 277 -5.53 -15.51 -15.61
N LYS A 278 -6.50 -16.30 -15.13
CA LYS A 278 -7.89 -15.87 -14.88
C LYS A 278 -8.07 -15.03 -13.61
N SER A 279 -6.99 -14.55 -13.00
CA SER A 279 -7.05 -13.72 -11.79
C SER A 279 -7.23 -12.25 -12.15
N SER A 280 -8.26 -11.60 -11.60
CA SER A 280 -8.48 -10.15 -11.70
C SER A 280 -7.33 -9.32 -11.13
N LYS A 281 -6.49 -9.88 -10.25
CA LYS A 281 -5.28 -9.22 -9.73
C LYS A 281 -4.04 -9.39 -10.62
N SER A 282 -4.15 -10.05 -11.77
CA SER A 282 -3.01 -10.34 -12.64
C SER A 282 -2.72 -9.20 -13.64
N LYS A 283 -1.43 -8.88 -13.80
CA LYS A 283 -0.97 -7.92 -14.82
C LYS A 283 -0.99 -8.61 -16.19
N LEU A 284 -1.73 -8.05 -17.15
CA LEU A 284 -1.72 -8.54 -18.54
C LEU A 284 -0.37 -8.21 -19.17
N VAL A 285 0.28 -9.18 -19.80
CA VAL A 285 1.54 -8.94 -20.53
C VAL A 285 1.20 -8.48 -21.94
N LEU A 286 1.63 -7.26 -22.30
CA LEU A 286 1.46 -6.71 -23.64
C LEU A 286 2.70 -6.97 -24.51
N ALA A 287 3.88 -6.82 -23.90
CA ALA A 287 5.16 -7.18 -24.51
C ALA A 287 6.12 -7.66 -23.41
N LYS A 288 6.98 -8.61 -23.75
CA LYS A 288 8.09 -9.05 -22.89
C LYS A 288 9.26 -9.41 -23.78
N PHE A 289 10.40 -8.77 -23.53
CA PHE A 289 11.58 -8.91 -24.37
C PHE A 289 12.50 -9.97 -23.77
N LYS A 290 12.58 -11.13 -24.44
CA LYS A 290 13.38 -12.31 -24.02
C LYS A 290 14.24 -12.91 -25.14
N SER A 291 13.98 -12.52 -26.38
CA SER A 291 14.56 -13.06 -27.61
C SER A 291 14.48 -12.00 -28.70
N ALA A 292 15.23 -12.17 -29.78
CA ALA A 292 15.12 -11.32 -30.97
C ALA A 292 13.69 -11.34 -31.57
N GLU A 293 13.02 -12.49 -31.58
CA GLU A 293 11.60 -12.65 -31.97
C GLU A 293 10.65 -11.75 -31.14
N SER A 294 11.05 -11.34 -29.94
CA SER A 294 10.24 -10.43 -29.11
C SER A 294 10.17 -9.01 -29.69
N LEU A 295 11.02 -8.68 -30.67
CA LEU A 295 11.01 -7.43 -31.42
C LEU A 295 10.01 -7.47 -32.60
N ASP A 296 9.47 -8.63 -32.97
CA ASP A 296 8.70 -8.78 -34.20
C ASP A 296 7.48 -7.86 -34.27
N GLY A 297 7.36 -7.14 -35.39
CA GLY A 297 6.32 -6.14 -35.64
C GLY A 297 6.39 -4.91 -34.74
N TRP A 298 7.50 -4.65 -34.05
CA TRP A 298 7.85 -3.31 -33.59
C TRP A 298 8.52 -2.55 -34.73
N GLU A 299 8.04 -1.34 -35.01
CA GLU A 299 8.52 -0.49 -36.10
C GLU A 299 9.19 0.76 -35.54
N VAL A 300 10.42 1.02 -35.96
CA VAL A 300 11.07 2.33 -35.74
C VAL A 300 10.69 3.25 -36.89
N ARG A 301 10.12 4.40 -36.56
CA ARG A 301 9.72 5.45 -37.52
C ARG A 301 10.38 6.77 -37.15
N GLN A 302 10.79 7.53 -38.15
CA GLN A 302 11.44 8.83 -37.98
C GLN A 302 10.50 9.93 -38.48
N GLY A 303 10.52 11.11 -37.85
CA GLY A 303 9.64 12.20 -38.26
C GLY A 303 10.06 13.57 -37.73
N THR A 304 9.59 14.63 -38.39
CA THR A 304 9.84 16.01 -37.99
C THR A 304 8.54 16.73 -37.69
N TYR A 305 8.56 17.65 -36.72
CA TYR A 305 7.44 18.56 -36.46
C TYR A 305 7.41 19.75 -37.43
N PHE A 306 8.51 20.02 -38.13
CA PHE A 306 8.66 21.11 -39.09
C PHE A 306 9.29 20.57 -40.37
N GLN A 307 8.59 20.74 -41.49
CA GLN A 307 9.14 20.52 -42.84
C GLN A 307 9.78 21.82 -43.33
N ASP A 308 10.86 22.22 -42.67
CA ASP A 308 11.54 23.47 -43.00
C ASP A 308 12.40 23.28 -44.25
N ALA A 309 12.04 23.93 -45.37
CA ALA A 309 12.67 23.72 -46.69
C ALA A 309 14.16 24.12 -46.76
N VAL A 310 14.66 24.78 -45.72
CA VAL A 310 16.09 25.11 -45.53
C VAL A 310 16.80 24.05 -44.69
N ALA A 311 16.13 23.44 -43.72
CA ALA A 311 16.72 22.42 -42.84
C ALA A 311 16.97 21.09 -43.58
N SER A 312 16.12 20.75 -44.56
CA SER A 312 16.27 19.55 -45.40
C SER A 312 17.57 19.51 -46.22
N LYS A 313 18.26 20.65 -46.41
CA LYS A 313 19.56 20.72 -47.12
C LYS A 313 20.76 20.33 -46.24
N TYR A 314 20.59 20.27 -44.92
CA TYR A 314 21.63 19.97 -43.93
C TYR A 314 21.18 18.90 -42.92
N ASP A 315 20.14 18.13 -43.25
CA ASP A 315 19.62 17.12 -42.35
C ASP A 315 20.61 15.95 -42.28
N ALA A 316 21.34 15.84 -41.17
CA ALA A 316 22.36 14.81 -40.93
C ALA A 316 21.76 13.41 -40.66
N GLY A 317 20.56 13.16 -41.20
CA GLY A 317 19.70 12.03 -40.92
C GLY A 317 19.08 12.08 -39.52
N MET A 318 18.33 11.03 -39.22
CA MET A 318 18.17 10.55 -37.85
C MET A 318 18.66 9.11 -37.84
N ASP A 319 19.38 8.73 -36.79
CA ASP A 319 19.77 7.35 -36.58
C ASP A 319 18.97 6.81 -35.39
N ALA A 320 18.31 5.68 -35.57
CA ALA A 320 17.53 5.03 -34.54
C ALA A 320 17.29 3.56 -34.90
N SER A 321 17.68 2.67 -33.99
CA SER A 321 17.45 1.23 -34.12
C SER A 321 16.78 0.66 -32.88
N PHE A 322 16.16 -0.51 -33.06
CA PHE A 322 15.61 -1.31 -31.98
C PHE A 322 16.10 -2.75 -32.14
N GLU A 323 17.10 -3.11 -31.34
CA GLU A 323 17.90 -4.32 -31.52
C GLU A 323 17.88 -5.19 -30.24
N TYR A 324 18.21 -6.47 -30.40
CA TYR A 324 18.36 -7.41 -29.28
C TYR A 324 19.84 -7.73 -29.11
N ASN A 325 20.47 -7.08 -28.13
CA ASN A 325 21.91 -7.12 -27.93
C ASN A 325 22.36 -8.48 -27.35
N GLU A 326 23.64 -8.80 -27.54
CA GLU A 326 24.30 -10.02 -27.03
C GLU A 326 24.09 -10.26 -25.51
N ASN A 327 23.90 -9.18 -24.74
CA ASN A 327 23.60 -9.22 -23.31
C ASN A 327 22.20 -9.78 -22.97
N GLY A 328 21.35 -10.07 -23.96
CA GLY A 328 19.96 -10.48 -23.75
C GLY A 328 19.03 -9.30 -23.45
N GLU A 329 19.29 -8.14 -24.05
CA GLU A 329 18.56 -6.89 -23.79
C GLU A 329 17.96 -6.32 -25.09
N ALA A 330 16.68 -5.95 -25.08
CA ALA A 330 16.09 -5.18 -26.18
C ALA A 330 16.38 -3.69 -25.98
N VAL A 331 17.10 -3.07 -26.91
CA VAL A 331 17.62 -1.70 -26.80
C VAL A 331 17.07 -0.84 -27.92
N PHE A 332 16.30 0.19 -27.57
CA PHE A 332 15.90 1.27 -28.45
C PHE A 332 16.88 2.43 -28.25
N SER A 333 17.71 2.73 -29.25
CA SER A 333 18.75 3.75 -29.16
C SER A 333 19.00 4.45 -30.48
N GLY A 334 19.59 5.64 -30.40
CA GLY A 334 19.87 6.44 -31.58
C GLY A 334 20.26 7.89 -31.28
N TYR A 335 20.37 8.68 -32.34
CA TYR A 335 20.72 10.08 -32.31
C TYR A 335 19.80 10.89 -33.22
N VAL A 336 19.17 11.94 -32.66
CA VAL A 336 18.26 12.82 -33.41
C VAL A 336 18.94 14.17 -33.64
N PHE A 337 19.47 14.35 -34.85
CA PHE A 337 20.30 15.51 -35.19
C PHE A 337 19.52 16.83 -35.22
N THR A 338 18.26 16.82 -35.66
CA THR A 338 17.42 18.02 -35.78
C THR A 338 16.63 18.35 -34.51
N ARG A 339 16.57 19.64 -34.15
CA ARG A 339 15.83 20.12 -32.96
C ARG A 339 14.30 19.92 -33.07
N GLY A 340 13.79 19.79 -34.29
CA GLY A 340 12.40 19.48 -34.60
C GLY A 340 12.13 17.99 -34.90
N GLY A 341 13.16 17.15 -34.90
CA GLY A 341 13.04 15.72 -35.14
C GLY A 341 12.52 14.95 -33.92
N TYR A 342 11.94 13.80 -34.19
CA TYR A 342 11.55 12.80 -33.21
C TYR A 342 11.66 11.40 -33.84
N VAL A 343 11.79 10.39 -32.98
CA VAL A 343 11.79 8.98 -33.40
C VAL A 343 10.83 8.18 -32.55
N ASP A 344 10.06 7.32 -33.21
CA ASP A 344 8.90 6.61 -32.71
C ASP A 344 9.14 5.11 -32.80
N LEU A 345 9.13 4.41 -31.66
CA LEU A 345 9.09 2.97 -31.60
C LEU A 345 7.63 2.52 -31.41
N SER A 346 7.01 1.97 -32.46
CA SER A 346 5.57 1.71 -32.53
C SER A 346 5.23 0.22 -32.62
N LYS A 347 4.12 -0.19 -32.02
CA LYS A 347 3.59 -1.56 -32.08
C LYS A 347 2.07 -1.56 -32.08
N GLN A 348 1.47 -2.26 -33.03
CA GLN A 348 0.05 -2.62 -32.95
C GLN A 348 -0.13 -3.69 -31.86
N LEU A 349 -1.04 -3.44 -30.92
CA LEU A 349 -1.30 -4.32 -29.78
C LEU A 349 -2.16 -5.53 -30.20
N SER A 350 -1.61 -6.73 -30.05
CA SER A 350 -2.34 -7.99 -30.21
C SER A 350 -2.81 -8.51 -28.84
N LEU A 351 -3.96 -8.02 -28.38
CA LEU A 351 -4.60 -8.51 -27.15
C LEU A 351 -5.22 -9.91 -27.38
N PRO A 352 -5.18 -10.82 -26.39
CA PRO A 352 -5.87 -12.11 -26.50
C PRO A 352 -7.39 -11.92 -26.61
N LEU A 353 -8.08 -12.87 -27.25
CA LEU A 353 -9.53 -12.81 -27.43
C LEU A 353 -10.27 -12.61 -26.09
N GLY A 354 -11.15 -11.62 -26.04
CA GLY A 354 -11.90 -11.26 -24.83
C GLY A 354 -11.11 -10.46 -23.79
N TYR A 355 -9.89 -10.00 -24.09
CA TYR A 355 -9.15 -9.01 -23.29
C TYR A 355 -9.18 -7.62 -23.93
N THR A 356 -9.37 -6.61 -23.10
CA THR A 356 -9.52 -5.19 -23.47
C THR A 356 -8.89 -4.33 -22.38
N LEU A 357 -8.38 -3.13 -22.69
CA LEU A 357 -7.63 -2.33 -21.71
C LEU A 357 -8.50 -1.52 -20.74
N ASP A 358 -9.83 -1.46 -20.94
CA ASP A 358 -10.82 -0.86 -20.02
C ASP A 358 -10.78 -1.47 -18.61
N ARG A 359 -10.51 -2.78 -18.51
CA ARG A 359 -10.34 -3.52 -17.25
C ARG A 359 -8.95 -3.33 -16.62
N TYR A 360 -8.19 -2.34 -17.10
CA TYR A 360 -6.86 -2.01 -16.63
C TYR A 360 -6.77 -0.50 -16.30
N GLU A 361 -6.05 -0.15 -15.25
CA GLU A 361 -5.93 1.22 -14.76
C GLU A 361 -4.85 2.02 -15.52
N GLY A 362 -3.98 1.30 -16.24
CA GLY A 362 -2.89 1.87 -17.03
C GLY A 362 -1.78 0.87 -17.30
N LEU A 363 -0.64 1.40 -17.71
CA LEU A 363 0.52 0.63 -18.15
C LEU A 363 1.63 0.66 -17.09
N VAL A 364 2.31 -0.46 -16.91
CA VAL A 364 3.58 -0.56 -16.17
C VAL A 364 4.63 -1.23 -17.04
N MET A 365 5.76 -0.55 -17.15
CA MET A 365 6.89 -0.95 -17.96
C MET A 365 8.17 -0.91 -17.13
N SER A 366 9.03 -1.90 -17.35
CA SER A 366 10.35 -1.99 -16.71
C SER A 366 11.38 -1.64 -17.77
N VAL A 367 12.07 -0.52 -17.56
CA VAL A 367 12.96 0.10 -18.55
C VAL A 367 14.27 0.57 -17.93
N GLY A 368 15.37 0.28 -18.61
CA GLY A 368 16.69 0.86 -18.33
C GLY A 368 16.88 2.12 -19.16
N GLY A 369 17.34 3.21 -18.55
CA GLY A 369 17.55 4.46 -19.30
C GLY A 369 18.78 5.25 -18.87
N ASN A 370 19.06 6.31 -19.63
CA ASN A 370 20.07 7.32 -19.33
C ASN A 370 19.47 8.59 -18.69
N GLY A 371 18.34 8.46 -17.96
CA GLY A 371 17.69 9.57 -17.26
C GLY A 371 16.77 10.47 -18.11
N ARG A 372 16.53 10.10 -19.38
CA ARG A 372 15.76 10.90 -20.33
C ARG A 372 14.24 10.76 -20.15
N PRO A 373 13.47 11.86 -20.33
CA PRO A 373 12.05 11.80 -20.64
C PRO A 373 11.75 11.26 -22.06
N TYR A 374 10.72 10.44 -22.13
CA TYR A 374 10.09 9.92 -23.35
C TYR A 374 8.59 10.26 -23.33
N VAL A 375 7.94 10.17 -24.48
CA VAL A 375 6.48 10.32 -24.61
C VAL A 375 5.89 8.95 -24.95
N LEU A 376 4.96 8.48 -24.15
CA LEU A 376 4.13 7.32 -24.47
C LEU A 376 2.88 7.82 -25.20
N ILE A 377 2.65 7.34 -26.41
CA ILE A 377 1.49 7.68 -27.24
C ILE A 377 0.64 6.43 -27.39
N LEU A 378 -0.66 6.57 -27.16
CA LEU A 378 -1.66 5.55 -27.45
C LEU A 378 -2.57 6.06 -28.58
N GLU A 379 -2.83 5.19 -29.53
CA GLU A 379 -3.80 5.41 -30.60
C GLU A 379 -5.08 4.65 -30.26
N ALA A 380 -6.19 5.37 -30.18
CA ALA A 380 -7.49 4.81 -29.83
C ALA A 380 -8.54 5.18 -30.89
N GLY A 381 -9.26 4.18 -31.38
CA GLY A 381 -10.27 4.35 -32.41
C GLY A 381 -10.95 3.03 -32.80
N PRO A 382 -11.97 3.07 -33.68
CA PRO A 382 -12.64 1.87 -34.16
C PRO A 382 -11.67 0.97 -34.92
N SER A 383 -11.52 -0.29 -34.51
CA SER A 383 -10.56 -1.22 -35.16
C SER A 383 -10.86 -1.47 -36.64
N ALA A 384 -12.09 -1.21 -37.08
CA ALA A 384 -12.54 -1.32 -38.48
C ALA A 384 -12.22 -0.08 -39.34
N ASP A 385 -12.07 1.11 -38.74
CA ASP A 385 -11.77 2.35 -39.45
C ASP A 385 -10.73 3.17 -38.67
N ARG A 386 -9.46 3.02 -39.07
CA ARG A 386 -8.35 3.71 -38.45
C ARG A 386 -8.30 5.20 -38.77
N SER A 387 -9.03 5.70 -39.78
CA SER A 387 -9.02 7.13 -40.12
C SER A 387 -9.60 8.02 -39.02
N GLN A 388 -10.46 7.45 -38.17
CA GLN A 388 -11.08 8.09 -37.02
C GLN A 388 -10.25 7.95 -35.73
N SER A 389 -9.07 7.33 -35.79
CA SER A 389 -8.23 7.11 -34.62
C SER A 389 -7.65 8.41 -34.08
N LYS A 390 -7.69 8.53 -32.75
CA LYS A 390 -7.21 9.70 -32.00
C LYS A 390 -5.95 9.34 -31.25
N LEU A 391 -5.05 10.31 -31.17
CA LEU A 391 -3.75 10.16 -30.51
C LEU A 391 -3.80 10.77 -29.12
N TYR A 392 -3.32 10.02 -28.15
CA TYR A 392 -3.28 10.39 -26.74
C TYR A 392 -1.85 10.27 -26.23
N PHE A 393 -1.32 11.28 -25.56
CA PHE A 393 0.05 11.27 -25.04
C PHE A 393 0.11 11.36 -23.52
N ALA A 394 1.08 10.67 -22.93
CA ALA A 394 1.54 10.83 -21.56
C ALA A 394 3.08 10.90 -21.57
N ARG A 395 3.68 11.66 -20.64
CA ARG A 395 5.15 11.74 -20.52
C ARG A 395 5.64 10.91 -19.35
N PHE A 396 6.77 10.25 -19.52
CA PHE A 396 7.45 9.52 -18.46
C PHE A 396 8.96 9.74 -18.52
N SER A 397 9.61 9.74 -17.36
CA SER A 397 11.07 9.87 -17.26
C SER A 397 11.71 8.58 -16.80
N THR A 398 12.82 8.21 -17.45
CA THR A 398 13.70 7.14 -16.96
C THR A 398 14.60 7.67 -15.84
N LYS A 399 15.16 6.76 -15.03
CA LYS A 399 16.34 7.05 -14.17
C LYS A 399 17.57 6.41 -14.80
N ALA A 400 18.77 6.71 -14.29
CA ALA A 400 19.96 5.95 -14.65
C ALA A 400 19.80 4.48 -14.20
N GLY A 401 19.97 3.54 -15.12
CA GLY A 401 19.74 2.11 -14.88
C GLY A 401 18.25 1.72 -14.93
N PHE A 402 17.93 0.51 -14.48
CA PHE A 402 16.56 -0.04 -14.55
C PHE A 402 15.61 0.62 -13.55
N CYS A 403 14.45 1.04 -14.05
CA CYS A 403 13.37 1.60 -13.25
C CYS A 403 12.01 1.08 -13.72
N ARG A 404 11.06 0.98 -12.78
CA ARG A 404 9.65 0.71 -13.09
C ARG A 404 8.92 2.02 -13.27
N VAL A 405 8.33 2.18 -14.44
CA VAL A 405 7.50 3.33 -14.82
C VAL A 405 6.04 2.87 -14.82
N ARG A 406 5.17 3.63 -14.15
CA ARG A 406 3.71 3.49 -14.21
C ARG A 406 3.16 4.68 -14.97
N VAL A 407 2.33 4.43 -15.98
CA VAL A 407 1.60 5.44 -16.74
C VAL A 407 0.11 5.10 -16.68
N PRO A 408 -0.67 5.71 -15.79
CA PRO A 408 -2.10 5.48 -15.66
C PRO A 408 -2.85 6.04 -16.87
N PHE A 409 -3.97 5.43 -17.26
CA PHE A 409 -4.74 5.93 -18.41
C PHE A 409 -5.30 7.35 -18.18
N SER A 410 -5.56 7.72 -16.92
CA SER A 410 -5.93 9.08 -16.51
C SER A 410 -4.83 10.14 -16.69
N ALA A 411 -3.57 9.75 -16.90
CA ALA A 411 -2.48 10.69 -17.19
C ALA A 411 -2.36 11.04 -18.68
N PHE A 412 -3.03 10.29 -19.57
CA PHE A 412 -3.03 10.60 -20.99
C PHE A 412 -3.88 11.83 -21.28
N ARG A 413 -3.41 12.66 -22.20
CA ARG A 413 -4.14 13.82 -22.75
C ARG A 413 -4.24 13.66 -24.26
N PRO A 414 -5.36 14.05 -24.88
CA PRO A 414 -5.46 14.01 -26.32
C PRO A 414 -4.43 14.96 -26.94
N VAL A 415 -3.90 14.59 -28.12
CA VAL A 415 -2.95 15.42 -28.88
C VAL A 415 -3.66 16.65 -29.45
N LYS A 416 -4.92 16.52 -29.89
CA LYS A 416 -5.81 17.63 -30.22
C LYS A 416 -6.67 17.95 -29.01
N PRO A 417 -6.67 19.18 -28.45
CA PRO A 417 -7.44 19.49 -27.24
C PRO A 417 -8.96 19.26 -27.33
N GLU A 418 -9.51 19.19 -28.55
CA GLU A 418 -10.94 19.01 -28.84
C GLU A 418 -11.38 17.53 -28.84
N ASP A 419 -10.44 16.58 -28.83
CA ASP A 419 -10.78 15.16 -28.77
C ASP A 419 -11.26 14.76 -27.35
N PRO A 420 -12.21 13.80 -27.24
CA PRO A 420 -12.70 13.32 -25.94
C PRO A 420 -11.59 12.63 -25.13
N PRO A 421 -11.75 12.46 -23.80
CA PRO A 421 -10.82 11.69 -22.97
C PRO A 421 -10.53 10.27 -23.51
N LEU A 422 -9.37 9.74 -23.19
CA LEU A 422 -8.94 8.40 -23.62
C LEU A 422 -9.93 7.33 -23.14
N ASP A 423 -10.51 6.58 -24.07
CA ASP A 423 -11.17 5.30 -23.79
C ASP A 423 -10.16 4.15 -24.00
N PRO A 424 -9.74 3.44 -22.93
CA PRO A 424 -8.83 2.31 -23.05
C PRO A 424 -9.41 1.13 -23.85
N PHE A 425 -10.74 1.00 -23.97
CA PHE A 425 -11.36 -0.07 -24.76
C PHE A 425 -10.96 -0.01 -26.24
N LEU A 426 -10.78 1.20 -26.78
CA LEU A 426 -10.51 1.46 -28.19
C LEU A 426 -9.01 1.50 -28.55
N VAL A 427 -8.12 1.29 -27.59
CA VAL A 427 -6.66 1.40 -27.80
C VAL A 427 -6.14 0.22 -28.62
N HIS A 428 -5.51 0.52 -29.78
CA HIS A 428 -5.02 -0.49 -30.72
C HIS A 428 -3.53 -0.34 -31.10
N THR A 429 -2.96 0.86 -31.07
CA THR A 429 -1.50 1.08 -31.25
C THR A 429 -0.89 1.72 -30.02
N MET A 430 0.35 1.34 -29.72
CA MET A 430 1.19 1.98 -28.71
C MET A 430 2.53 2.39 -29.32
N THR A 431 2.96 3.62 -29.05
CA THR A 431 4.21 4.21 -29.56
C THR A 431 5.00 4.85 -28.43
N ILE A 432 6.31 4.60 -28.37
CA ILE A 432 7.25 5.29 -27.49
C ILE A 432 8.06 6.27 -28.35
N ARG A 433 7.87 7.57 -28.12
CA ARG A 433 8.54 8.66 -28.83
C ARG A 433 9.70 9.23 -28.01
N PHE A 434 10.84 9.44 -28.66
CA PHE A 434 11.91 10.30 -28.17
C PHE A 434 11.92 11.65 -28.93
N GLU A 435 12.00 12.76 -28.20
CA GLU A 435 12.09 14.12 -28.77
C GLU A 435 13.19 14.96 -28.05
N PRO A 436 14.20 15.52 -28.76
CA PRO A 436 15.26 16.31 -28.12
C PRO A 436 14.79 17.63 -27.52
N ARG A 437 13.77 18.26 -28.13
CA ARG A 437 13.33 19.64 -27.80
C ARG A 437 12.89 19.84 -26.34
N ARG A 438 12.49 18.77 -25.64
CA ARG A 438 11.97 18.81 -24.25
C ARG A 438 12.86 18.07 -23.25
N GLN A 439 14.09 17.71 -23.63
CA GLN A 439 15.06 17.13 -22.73
C GLN A 439 15.59 18.18 -21.75
N ARG A 440 15.78 17.79 -20.49
CA ARG A 440 16.57 18.56 -19.51
C ARG A 440 17.91 17.86 -19.32
N PRO A 441 19.00 18.56 -18.98
CA PRO A 441 20.21 17.91 -18.47
C PRO A 441 19.83 17.03 -17.29
N GLY A 442 20.07 15.72 -17.41
CA GLY A 442 19.77 14.77 -16.34
C GLY A 442 20.85 14.81 -15.25
N GLU A 443 20.46 14.61 -14.00
CA GLU A 443 21.38 14.27 -12.91
C GLU A 443 21.91 12.84 -13.13
N GLY A 444 22.84 12.71 -14.08
CA GLY A 444 23.55 11.46 -14.35
C GLY A 444 24.60 11.20 -13.29
N ALA A 445 24.73 9.94 -12.88
CA ALA A 445 25.93 9.51 -12.15
C ALA A 445 27.15 9.63 -13.08
N ALA A 446 28.23 10.24 -12.58
CA ALA A 446 29.50 10.50 -13.25
C ALA A 446 29.48 11.45 -14.48
N GLY A 447 29.68 12.75 -14.20
CA GLY A 447 30.73 13.59 -14.81
C GLY A 447 30.76 13.91 -16.31
N GLY A 448 30.02 13.21 -17.17
CA GLY A 448 30.02 13.43 -18.61
C GLY A 448 28.90 14.37 -19.07
N GLN A 449 29.22 15.34 -19.93
CA GLN A 449 28.21 16.08 -20.70
C GLN A 449 27.51 15.10 -21.67
N GLN A 450 26.37 14.55 -21.25
CA GLN A 450 25.56 13.72 -22.14
C GLN A 450 24.82 14.59 -23.16
N ASP A 451 25.01 14.31 -24.45
CA ASP A 451 24.34 15.04 -25.52
C ASP A 451 22.83 14.82 -25.48
N LEU A 452 22.03 15.89 -25.34
CA LEU A 452 20.57 15.85 -25.27
C LEU A 452 19.90 15.22 -26.52
N ARG A 453 20.65 14.95 -27.59
CA ARG A 453 20.17 14.30 -28.83
C ARG A 453 20.30 12.76 -28.85
N SER A 454 21.17 12.16 -28.02
CA SER A 454 21.50 10.72 -28.04
C SER A 454 20.72 9.84 -27.02
N PHE A 455 19.67 9.15 -27.45
CA PHE A 455 18.82 8.38 -26.53
C PHE A 455 19.23 6.91 -26.41
N LYS A 456 18.93 6.31 -25.25
CA LYS A 456 19.02 4.87 -25.01
C LYS A 456 17.93 4.44 -24.01
N LEU A 457 17.10 3.50 -24.44
CA LEU A 457 16.01 2.90 -23.68
C LEU A 457 16.07 1.38 -23.82
N ILE A 458 16.50 0.72 -22.75
CA ILE A 458 16.46 -0.74 -22.63
C ILE A 458 15.06 -1.14 -22.16
N MET A 459 14.41 -2.11 -22.80
CA MET A 459 13.06 -2.56 -22.45
C MET A 459 13.05 -4.02 -21.99
N GLU A 460 12.49 -4.29 -20.80
CA GLU A 460 12.34 -5.65 -20.26
C GLU A 460 10.92 -6.20 -20.48
N TYR A 461 9.90 -5.39 -20.16
CA TYR A 461 8.49 -5.72 -20.41
C TYR A 461 7.59 -4.49 -20.38
N ILE A 462 6.41 -4.63 -21.00
CA ILE A 462 5.27 -3.73 -20.90
C ILE A 462 4.05 -4.56 -20.52
N LYS A 463 3.33 -4.13 -19.47
CA LYS A 463 2.18 -4.82 -18.89
C LYS A 463 1.06 -3.83 -18.60
N ALA A 464 -0.19 -4.26 -18.68
CA ALA A 464 -1.31 -3.49 -18.16
C ALA A 464 -1.56 -3.83 -16.67
N LEU A 465 -1.80 -2.83 -15.84
CA LEU A 465 -2.16 -2.96 -14.42
C LEU A 465 -3.66 -3.17 -14.29
N PRO A 466 -4.13 -4.25 -13.65
CA PRO A 466 -5.57 -4.51 -13.55
C PRO A 466 -6.28 -3.44 -12.72
N THR A 467 -7.50 -3.09 -13.12
CA THR A 467 -8.42 -2.37 -12.22
C THR A 467 -8.73 -3.25 -11.02
N GLY A 468 -8.69 -2.66 -9.83
CA GLY A 468 -9.30 -3.24 -8.64
C GLY A 468 -10.26 -2.24 -8.02
N GLN A 469 -11.29 -2.72 -7.34
CA GLN A 469 -12.17 -1.85 -6.55
C GLN A 469 -11.55 -1.63 -5.17
N GLU A 470 -11.21 -2.71 -4.47
CA GLU A 470 -10.66 -2.68 -3.12
C GLU A 470 -9.16 -2.35 -3.04
N THR A 471 -8.69 -1.94 -1.86
CA THR A 471 -7.27 -1.76 -1.58
C THR A 471 -6.59 -3.11 -1.28
N ASP A 472 -5.38 -3.28 -1.83
CA ASP A 472 -4.53 -4.45 -1.61
C ASP A 472 -3.48 -4.19 -0.50
N PHE A 473 -2.97 -2.95 -0.40
CA PHE A 473 -1.90 -2.57 0.53
C PHE A 473 -2.18 -1.19 1.17
N VAL A 474 -2.41 -1.14 2.48
CA VAL A 474 -2.50 0.11 3.25
C VAL A 474 -1.15 0.40 3.90
N LEU A 475 -0.61 1.61 3.72
CA LEU A 475 0.64 2.06 4.34
C LEU A 475 0.37 3.23 5.28
N VAL A 476 0.73 3.07 6.55
CA VAL A 476 0.76 4.18 7.52
C VAL A 476 2.12 4.88 7.44
N SER A 477 2.10 6.06 6.84
CA SER A 477 3.24 6.97 6.71
C SER A 477 3.17 8.05 7.81
N CYS A 478 3.65 9.27 7.57
CA CYS A 478 3.46 10.42 8.46
C CYS A 478 3.61 11.76 7.71
N THR A 479 3.02 12.83 8.25
CA THR A 479 3.24 14.22 7.78
C THR A 479 4.57 14.82 8.27
N GLY A 480 5.29 14.10 9.14
CA GLY A 480 6.51 14.56 9.82
C GLY A 480 6.27 15.58 10.93
N GLN A 481 5.01 15.96 11.21
CA GLN A 481 4.68 16.72 12.42
C GLN A 481 4.84 15.82 13.65
N GLY A 482 5.38 16.38 14.75
CA GLY A 482 5.75 15.61 15.94
C GLY A 482 7.08 14.85 15.85
N VAL A 483 7.85 15.02 14.76
CA VAL A 483 9.25 14.55 14.65
C VAL A 483 10.19 15.71 14.97
N GLU A 484 11.28 15.44 15.68
CA GLU A 484 12.34 16.40 16.00
C GLU A 484 12.85 17.11 14.71
N ALA A 485 12.89 18.44 14.71
CA ALA A 485 13.13 19.25 13.51
C ALA A 485 14.44 18.87 12.78
N THR A 486 15.51 18.59 13.54
CA THR A 486 16.83 18.17 13.04
C THR A 486 16.81 16.84 12.26
N ARG A 487 15.85 15.95 12.57
CA ARG A 487 15.75 14.59 11.99
C ARG A 487 14.53 14.40 11.10
N ARG A 488 13.59 15.36 11.12
CA ARG A 488 12.35 15.36 10.36
C ARG A 488 12.58 15.10 8.87
N GLU A 489 13.57 15.74 8.27
CA GLU A 489 13.88 15.55 6.85
C GLU A 489 14.35 14.11 6.54
N GLN A 490 15.20 13.54 7.38
CA GLN A 490 15.70 12.16 7.21
C GLN A 490 14.57 11.13 7.31
N VAL A 491 13.67 11.30 8.30
CA VAL A 491 12.47 10.45 8.46
C VAL A 491 11.53 10.60 7.27
N LEU A 492 11.24 11.83 6.84
CA LEU A 492 10.38 12.09 5.69
C LEU A 492 10.98 11.55 4.38
N LYS A 493 12.30 11.63 4.19
CA LYS A 493 13.00 11.07 3.02
C LYS A 493 12.80 9.56 2.93
N ALA A 494 12.99 8.84 4.03
CA ALA A 494 12.77 7.39 4.06
C ALA A 494 11.30 7.00 3.86
N LYS A 495 10.37 7.63 4.59
CA LYS A 495 8.93 7.40 4.43
C LYS A 495 8.45 7.67 3.00
N ARG A 496 8.86 8.80 2.39
CA ARG A 496 8.52 9.14 0.99
C ARG A 496 9.10 8.14 -0.01
N ALA A 497 10.29 7.58 0.23
CA ALA A 497 10.85 6.54 -0.63
C ALA A 497 10.07 5.21 -0.53
N GLY A 498 9.61 4.84 0.67
CA GLY A 498 8.69 3.72 0.87
C GLY A 498 7.34 3.94 0.17
N GLU A 499 6.77 5.13 0.30
CA GLU A 499 5.57 5.52 -0.45
C GLU A 499 5.79 5.43 -1.98
N GLU A 500 6.87 6.01 -2.51
CA GLU A 500 7.21 5.96 -3.95
C GLU A 500 7.33 4.52 -4.46
N SER A 501 7.95 3.64 -3.66
CA SER A 501 8.04 2.20 -3.93
C SER A 501 6.67 1.55 -4.03
N LEU A 502 5.75 1.87 -3.12
CA LEU A 502 4.37 1.40 -3.15
C LEU A 502 3.57 1.95 -4.34
N ARG A 503 3.69 3.25 -4.67
CA ARG A 503 3.00 3.84 -5.84
C ARG A 503 3.42 3.16 -7.16
N LYS A 504 4.72 2.93 -7.31
CA LYS A 504 5.35 2.28 -8.49
C LYS A 504 5.18 0.76 -8.53
N SER A 505 4.72 0.16 -7.44
CA SER A 505 4.48 -1.28 -7.36
C SER A 505 3.41 -1.73 -8.37
N GLY A 506 2.36 -0.93 -8.55
CA GLY A 506 1.16 -1.30 -9.31
C GLY A 506 0.23 -2.27 -8.58
N LEU A 507 0.38 -2.41 -7.26
CA LEU A 507 -0.69 -2.86 -6.37
C LEU A 507 -1.70 -1.72 -6.15
N GLY A 508 -2.93 -2.04 -5.78
CA GLY A 508 -3.86 -1.04 -5.27
C GLY A 508 -3.48 -0.63 -3.86
N TYR A 509 -3.24 0.66 -3.64
CA TYR A 509 -2.68 1.12 -2.38
C TYR A 509 -3.50 2.25 -1.73
N THR A 510 -3.43 2.37 -0.41
CA THR A 510 -3.83 3.60 0.29
C THR A 510 -2.70 4.02 1.21
N ILE A 511 -2.25 5.27 1.09
CA ILE A 511 -1.22 5.83 1.97
C ILE A 511 -1.88 6.81 2.92
N ILE A 512 -1.87 6.49 4.20
CA ILE A 512 -2.45 7.30 5.27
C ILE A 512 -1.30 7.99 6.01
N ARG A 513 -1.29 9.32 6.02
CA ARG A 513 -0.31 10.11 6.78
C ARG A 513 -1.02 10.76 7.97
N PRO A 514 -1.09 10.07 9.12
CA PRO A 514 -1.65 10.67 10.32
C PRO A 514 -0.79 11.83 10.82
N GLY A 515 -1.43 12.79 11.48
CA GLY A 515 -0.76 13.75 12.37
C GLY A 515 -0.23 13.09 13.67
N PRO A 516 0.26 13.89 14.64
CA PRO A 516 0.83 13.37 15.88
C PRO A 516 -0.09 12.40 16.63
N LEU A 517 0.38 11.17 16.82
CA LEU A 517 -0.42 10.06 17.34
C LEU A 517 -0.65 10.18 18.86
N LYS A 518 -1.91 10.06 19.29
CA LYS A 518 -2.36 10.08 20.70
C LYS A 518 -2.91 8.71 21.15
N GLU A 519 -2.69 8.35 22.41
CA GLU A 519 -3.30 7.14 23.02
C GLU A 519 -4.58 7.53 23.76
N GLU A 520 -5.62 7.82 22.98
CA GLU A 520 -6.96 8.16 23.48
C GLU A 520 -8.02 7.35 22.71
N PRO A 521 -9.23 7.17 23.24
CA PRO A 521 -10.31 6.47 22.55
C PRO A 521 -10.69 7.18 21.25
N GLY A 522 -11.00 6.40 20.21
CA GLY A 522 -11.35 6.95 18.90
C GLY A 522 -12.81 7.42 18.80
N GLY A 523 -13.10 8.20 17.77
CA GLY A 523 -14.46 8.57 17.38
C GLY A 523 -15.11 9.65 18.24
N GLN A 524 -14.32 10.37 19.05
CA GLN A 524 -14.79 11.47 19.89
C GLN A 524 -14.80 12.83 19.17
N ARG A 525 -13.93 13.01 18.16
CA ARG A 525 -13.69 14.27 17.44
C ARG A 525 -13.90 14.10 15.93
N ALA A 526 -14.20 15.21 15.23
CA ALA A 526 -14.27 15.24 13.78
C ALA A 526 -12.89 15.01 13.15
N LEU A 527 -12.87 14.35 11.99
CA LEU A 527 -11.67 14.01 11.22
C LEU A 527 -11.57 14.92 9.99
N VAL A 528 -10.41 15.53 9.79
CA VAL A 528 -10.08 16.33 8.61
C VAL A 528 -9.10 15.56 7.74
N PHE A 529 -9.40 15.51 6.44
CA PHE A 529 -8.61 14.85 5.41
C PHE A 529 -8.08 15.90 4.42
N ASP A 530 -6.80 15.82 4.05
CA ASP A 530 -6.18 16.77 3.11
C ASP A 530 -5.17 16.07 2.17
N GLN A 531 -4.80 16.75 1.10
CA GLN A 531 -3.67 16.45 0.25
C GLN A 531 -2.78 17.68 0.12
N GLY A 532 -1.83 17.85 1.04
CA GLY A 532 -0.94 19.02 0.99
C GLY A 532 -0.01 19.25 2.19
N ASN A 533 -0.09 18.42 3.24
CA ASN A 533 0.52 18.65 4.55
C ASN A 533 0.09 19.98 5.21
N ARG A 534 -1.08 20.54 4.85
CA ARG A 534 -1.59 21.79 5.44
C ARG A 534 -2.12 21.58 6.86
N ILE A 535 -2.57 20.36 7.14
CA ILE A 535 -3.15 19.97 8.43
C ILE A 535 -2.07 19.41 9.38
N SER A 536 -2.15 19.77 10.66
CA SER A 536 -1.05 19.55 11.63
C SER A 536 -1.48 18.96 12.98
N GLN A 537 -2.79 18.82 13.22
CA GLN A 537 -3.32 18.40 14.51
C GLN A 537 -3.03 16.94 14.84
N GLY A 538 -3.13 16.59 16.12
CA GLY A 538 -3.03 15.20 16.56
C GLY A 538 -4.24 14.35 16.16
N ILE A 539 -4.08 13.03 16.27
CA ILE A 539 -5.15 12.04 16.03
C ILE A 539 -4.96 10.80 16.91
N SER A 540 -6.04 10.15 17.33
CA SER A 540 -5.93 8.91 18.10
C SER A 540 -5.38 7.75 17.25
N CYS A 541 -4.59 6.88 17.86
CA CYS A 541 -4.21 5.61 17.25
C CYS A 541 -5.44 4.75 16.88
N ALA A 542 -6.55 4.91 17.62
CA ALA A 542 -7.78 4.16 17.43
C ALA A 542 -8.56 4.57 16.16
N ASP A 543 -8.58 5.86 15.83
CA ASP A 543 -9.19 6.37 14.59
C ASP A 543 -8.32 6.05 13.37
N VAL A 544 -7.00 6.20 13.47
CA VAL A 544 -6.09 5.76 12.40
C VAL A 544 -6.27 4.27 12.11
N ALA A 545 -6.43 3.44 13.15
CA ALA A 545 -6.75 2.02 12.98
C ALA A 545 -8.13 1.78 12.33
N ASP A 546 -9.14 2.64 12.57
CA ASP A 546 -10.45 2.51 11.91
C ASP A 546 -10.38 2.87 10.42
N ILE A 547 -9.70 3.97 10.10
CA ILE A 547 -9.47 4.42 8.71
C ILE A 547 -8.71 3.34 7.94
N CYS A 548 -7.70 2.70 8.55
CA CYS A 548 -6.95 1.59 7.93
C CYS A 548 -7.87 0.42 7.54
N VAL A 549 -8.84 0.06 8.39
CA VAL A 549 -9.77 -1.04 8.10
C VAL A 549 -10.82 -0.64 7.05
N LYS A 550 -11.40 0.56 7.15
CA LYS A 550 -12.37 1.05 6.17
C LYS A 550 -11.75 1.21 4.77
N ALA A 551 -10.52 1.70 4.69
CA ALA A 551 -9.76 1.84 3.45
C ALA A 551 -9.45 0.50 2.73
N LEU A 552 -9.60 -0.66 3.40
CA LEU A 552 -9.48 -1.97 2.73
C LEU A 552 -10.60 -2.23 1.71
N HIS A 553 -11.80 -1.65 1.91
CA HIS A 553 -13.01 -1.94 1.13
C HIS A 553 -13.56 -0.71 0.40
N ASP A 554 -13.26 0.50 0.89
CA ASP A 554 -13.64 1.72 0.22
C ASP A 554 -12.87 1.91 -1.10
N SER A 555 -13.56 1.80 -2.23
CA SER A 555 -12.97 1.99 -3.56
C SER A 555 -12.49 3.41 -3.85
N THR A 556 -12.97 4.40 -3.10
CA THR A 556 -12.47 5.79 -3.21
C THR A 556 -11.13 5.96 -2.51
N ALA A 557 -10.77 5.10 -1.55
CA ALA A 557 -9.45 5.10 -0.90
C ALA A 557 -8.34 4.54 -1.79
N ARG A 558 -8.69 3.72 -2.81
CA ARG A 558 -7.73 3.05 -3.68
C ARG A 558 -6.96 4.07 -4.54
N ASN A 559 -5.63 3.92 -4.49
CA ASN A 559 -4.60 4.75 -5.09
C ASN A 559 -4.67 6.22 -4.64
N LYS A 560 -5.11 6.47 -3.40
CA LYS A 560 -4.99 7.79 -2.76
C LYS A 560 -3.89 7.79 -1.69
N SER A 561 -3.21 8.91 -1.59
CA SER A 561 -2.39 9.29 -0.45
C SER A 561 -3.04 10.52 0.17
N PHE A 562 -3.28 10.52 1.47
CA PHE A 562 -3.90 11.65 2.15
C PHE A 562 -3.34 11.80 3.55
N ASP A 563 -3.35 13.05 4.00
CA ASP A 563 -3.03 13.44 5.35
C ASP A 563 -4.33 13.37 6.18
N VAL A 564 -4.26 12.98 7.46
CA VAL A 564 -5.44 12.95 8.33
C VAL A 564 -5.13 13.36 9.76
N CYS A 565 -5.97 14.22 10.33
CA CYS A 565 -5.91 14.60 11.74
C CYS A 565 -7.31 14.90 12.29
N TYR A 566 -7.39 15.30 13.57
CA TYR A 566 -8.61 15.94 14.04
C TYR A 566 -8.75 17.37 13.53
N GLU A 567 -9.99 17.85 13.52
CA GLU A 567 -10.32 19.25 13.33
C GLU A 567 -9.56 20.17 14.29
N TYR A 568 -9.13 21.32 13.76
CA TYR A 568 -8.58 22.42 14.53
C TYR A 568 -9.73 23.13 15.26
N VAL A 569 -9.83 22.92 16.56
CA VAL A 569 -10.72 23.73 17.40
C VAL A 569 -10.02 25.08 17.59
N ALA A 570 -10.43 26.06 16.79
CA ALA A 570 -10.03 27.45 16.98
C ALA A 570 -10.62 28.00 18.28
N GLU A 571 -9.97 28.99 18.86
CA GLU A 571 -10.65 29.88 19.81
C GLU A 571 -11.76 30.64 19.05
N GLN A 572 -12.88 30.94 19.72
CA GLN A 572 -14.08 31.50 19.09
C GLN A 572 -13.73 32.75 18.26
N GLY A 573 -13.95 32.68 16.94
CA GLY A 573 -13.68 33.77 16.00
C GLY A 573 -12.46 33.60 15.06
N GLN A 574 -11.72 32.48 15.12
CA GLN A 574 -10.60 32.20 14.18
C GLN A 574 -10.74 30.89 13.39
N GLU A 575 -11.95 30.59 12.92
CA GLU A 575 -12.21 29.39 12.09
C GLU A 575 -11.63 29.57 10.68
N LEU A 576 -10.50 28.90 10.41
CA LEU A 576 -9.74 28.96 9.15
C LEU A 576 -10.12 27.86 8.12
N TYR A 577 -11.11 27.03 8.43
CA TYR A 577 -11.55 25.92 7.59
C TYR A 577 -13.07 25.99 7.40
N GLU A 578 -13.52 25.88 6.16
CA GLU A 578 -14.94 25.75 5.83
C GLU A 578 -15.40 24.30 6.05
N LEU A 579 -16.55 24.10 6.71
CA LEU A 579 -17.10 22.78 6.99
C LEU A 579 -17.67 22.15 5.71
N VAL A 580 -16.81 21.47 4.94
CA VAL A 580 -17.15 20.95 3.60
C VAL A 580 -18.32 19.94 3.60
N ALA A 581 -18.51 19.16 4.67
CA ALA A 581 -19.70 18.31 4.82
C ALA A 581 -19.95 17.87 6.28
N HIS A 582 -21.23 17.88 6.70
CA HIS A 582 -21.71 17.15 7.87
C HIS A 582 -22.61 16.01 7.40
N LEU A 583 -22.14 14.75 7.42
CA LEU A 583 -22.95 13.59 7.04
C LEU A 583 -23.65 12.95 8.25
N PRO A 584 -24.99 13.02 8.35
CA PRO A 584 -25.78 12.26 9.31
C PRO A 584 -26.03 10.84 8.79
N ASP A 585 -24.99 10.04 8.62
CA ASP A 585 -25.09 8.78 7.90
C ASP A 585 -25.31 7.56 8.81
N LYS A 586 -26.51 6.97 8.74
CA LYS A 586 -26.89 5.73 9.44
C LYS A 586 -25.97 4.55 9.07
N ALA A 587 -25.28 4.62 7.92
CA ALA A 587 -24.35 3.59 7.44
C ALA A 587 -22.90 3.71 7.99
N ASN A 588 -22.59 4.70 8.85
CA ASN A 588 -21.24 4.88 9.45
C ASN A 588 -20.13 5.07 8.36
N ASN A 589 -20.48 5.46 7.14
CA ASN A 589 -19.56 5.58 6.00
C ASN A 589 -19.03 7.01 5.78
N TYR A 590 -18.32 7.54 6.77
CA TYR A 590 -17.70 8.87 6.66
C TYR A 590 -16.53 8.93 5.65
N LEU A 591 -15.96 7.79 5.25
CA LEU A 591 -14.69 7.76 4.50
C LEU A 591 -14.90 8.07 3.02
N THR A 592 -15.90 7.45 2.38
CA THR A 592 -16.21 7.63 0.96
C THR A 592 -16.40 9.10 0.55
N PRO A 593 -17.25 9.91 1.22
CA PRO A 593 -17.44 11.32 0.87
C PRO A 593 -16.23 12.19 1.21
N ALA A 594 -15.51 11.90 2.30
CA ALA A 594 -14.30 12.63 2.66
C ALA A 594 -13.17 12.41 1.63
N LEU A 595 -13.06 11.19 1.10
CA LEU A 595 -12.06 10.85 0.10
C LEU A 595 -12.50 11.16 -1.32
N SER A 596 -13.78 11.27 -1.66
CA SER A 596 -14.24 11.49 -3.04
C SER A 596 -13.73 12.81 -3.64
N VAL A 597 -13.59 13.86 -2.81
CA VAL A 597 -13.08 15.19 -3.20
C VAL A 597 -11.57 15.17 -3.50
N LEU A 598 -10.82 14.22 -2.92
CA LEU A 598 -9.37 14.14 -3.05
C LEU A 598 -8.94 13.54 -4.39
N GLU A 599 -7.80 13.96 -4.93
CA GLU A 599 -7.28 13.42 -6.19
C GLU A 599 -6.72 12.00 -6.01
N LYS A 600 -6.81 11.18 -7.07
CA LYS A 600 -6.06 9.92 -7.14
C LYS A 600 -4.60 10.22 -7.43
N ASN A 601 -3.71 9.56 -6.70
CA ASN A 601 -2.27 9.65 -6.91
C ASN A 601 -1.88 8.70 -8.04
N THR A 602 -2.23 9.11 -9.26
CA THR A 602 -2.00 8.41 -10.53
C THR A 602 -0.66 8.83 -11.13
#